data_AF-A0A552UUF3-F1
#
_entry.id   AF-A0A552UUF3-F1
#
_cell.length_a   1.000
_cell.length_b   1.000
_cell.length_c   1.000
_cell.angle_alpha   90.00
_cell.angle_beta   90.00
_cell.angle_gamma   90.00
#
_symmetry.space_group_name_H-M   'P 1'
#
loop_
_entity.id
_entity.type
_entity.pdbx_description
1 polymer ?
#
loop_
_entity_poly.entity_id
_entity_poly.type
_entity_poly.pdbx_seq_one_letter_code
_entity_poly.pdbx_strand_id
1 'polypeptide(L)' 'KEAYLKCDGIGLIRNLKEIEIISYGNKVIEISDNKNNIISRLQPLNYDGKYVGAICLEEK' A
#
# COMPACT_ATOMS: atom_id res chain seq x y z
N LYS A 1 0.09 1.85 3.33
CA LYS A 1 -1.23 1.27 3.71
C LYS A 1 -2.38 2.10 3.15
N GLU A 2 -2.46 3.40 3.43
CA GLU A 2 -3.57 4.24 2.91
C GLU A 2 -3.74 4.19 1.39
N ALA A 3 -2.64 4.25 0.62
CA ALA A 3 -2.71 4.18 -0.83
C ALA A 3 -3.38 2.88 -1.34
N TYR A 4 -3.09 1.74 -0.70
CA TYR A 4 -3.73 0.45 -1.00
C TYR A 4 -5.23 0.50 -0.68
N LEU A 5 -5.60 0.98 0.51
CA LEU A 5 -7.01 1.05 0.93
C LEU A 5 -7.86 2.00 0.08
N LYS A 6 -7.24 3.07 -0.43
CA LYS A 6 -7.89 3.98 -1.40
C LYS A 6 -8.12 3.29 -2.74
N CYS A 7 -7.18 2.45 -3.18
CA CYS A 7 -7.31 1.68 -4.41
C CYS A 7 -8.39 0.59 -4.29
N ASP A 8 -8.42 -0.13 -3.16
CA ASP A 8 -9.45 -1.14 -2.84
C ASP A 8 -10.86 -0.54 -2.74
N GLY A 9 -11.00 0.79 -2.70
CA GLY A 9 -12.29 1.49 -2.67
C GLY A 9 -13.05 1.43 -1.34
N ILE A 10 -12.56 0.63 -0.38
CA ILE A 10 -13.20 0.41 0.93
C ILE A 10 -12.63 1.37 2.01
N GLY A 11 -11.42 1.89 1.82
CA GLY A 11 -10.82 2.85 2.75
C GLY A 11 -10.63 2.31 4.17
N LEU A 12 -10.87 3.16 5.18
CA LEU A 12 -10.67 2.84 6.60
C LEU A 12 -11.75 1.93 7.22
N ILE A 13 -12.73 1.46 6.43
CA ILE A 13 -13.68 0.44 6.90
C ILE A 13 -12.95 -0.89 7.16
N ARG A 14 -11.83 -1.13 6.45
CA ARG A 14 -10.95 -2.28 6.69
C ARG A 14 -10.15 -2.12 7.98
N ASN A 15 -9.92 -3.24 8.67
CA ASN A 15 -9.03 -3.24 9.83
C ASN A 15 -7.57 -3.15 9.37
N LEU A 16 -6.83 -2.14 9.84
CA LEU A 16 -5.42 -1.93 9.48
C LEU A 16 -4.48 -3.09 9.88
N LYS A 17 -4.91 -3.97 10.79
CA LYS A 17 -4.17 -5.19 11.16
C LYS A 17 -4.25 -6.27 10.06
N GLU A 18 -5.23 -6.20 9.16
CA GLU A 18 -5.34 -7.12 8.03
C GLU A 18 -4.35 -6.78 6.91
N ILE A 19 -3.80 -5.56 6.91
CA ILE A 19 -2.92 -5.04 5.87
C ILE A 19 -1.51 -4.87 6.44
N GLU A 20 -0.55 -5.62 5.93
CA GLU A 20 0.83 -5.64 6.42
C GLU A 20 1.81 -5.15 5.35
N ILE A 21 2.85 -4.42 5.76
CA ILE A 21 3.95 -4.06 4.86
C ILE A 21 4.98 -5.19 4.98
N ILE A 22 5.20 -5.94 3.90
CA ILE A 22 6.16 -7.03 3.86
C ILE A 22 7.56 -6.49 3.62
N SER A 23 7.68 -5.54 2.69
CA SER A 23 8.95 -4.94 2.33
C SER A 23 8.78 -3.46 1.98
N TYR A 24 9.79 -2.65 2.30
CA TYR A 24 9.84 -1.22 1.99
C TYR A 24 11.17 -0.93 1.29
N GLY A 25 11.16 -0.96 -0.03
CA GLY A 25 12.31 -0.62 -0.86
C GLY A 25 12.16 0.76 -1.52
N ASN A 26 13.27 1.32 -2.00
CA ASN A 26 13.27 2.62 -2.68
C ASN A 26 12.48 2.65 -4.00
N LYS A 27 12.19 1.47 -4.59
CA LYS A 27 11.47 1.36 -5.86
C LYS A 27 10.07 0.75 -5.72
N VAL A 28 9.88 -0.10 -4.72
CA VAL A 28 8.65 -0.87 -4.52
C VAL A 28 8.41 -1.05 -3.03
N ILE A 29 7.16 -0.92 -2.62
CA ILE A 29 6.65 -1.33 -1.32
C ILE A 29 5.75 -2.54 -1.56
N GLU A 30 6.00 -3.65 -0.88
CA GLU A 30 5.14 -4.82 -0.94
C GLU A 30 4.20 -4.85 0.27
N ILE A 31 2.93 -5.10 -0.01
CA ILE A 31 1.87 -5.18 0.99
C ILE A 31 1.18 -6.53 0.89
N SER A 32 0.91 -7.13 2.04
CA SER A 32 0.00 -8.26 2.19
C SER A 32 -1.37 -7.78 2.62
N ASP A 33 -2.41 -8.22 1.93
CA ASP A 33 -3.78 -8.21 2.43
C ASP A 33 -4.14 -9.61 2.90
N ASN A 34 -4.05 -9.82 4.21
CA ASN A 34 -4.23 -11.13 4.84
C ASN A 34 -5.68 -11.63 4.75
N LYS A 35 -6.66 -10.72 4.61
CA LYS A 35 -8.08 -11.10 4.51
C LYS A 35 -8.46 -11.51 3.10
N ASN A 36 -7.91 -10.85 2.09
CA ASN A 36 -8.14 -11.21 0.69
C ASN A 36 -7.11 -12.21 0.13
N ASN A 37 -6.05 -12.51 0.90
CA ASN A 37 -4.91 -13.33 0.49
C ASN A 37 -4.23 -12.81 -0.79
N ILE A 38 -4.03 -11.48 -0.84
CA ILE A 38 -3.46 -10.77 -2.00
C ILE A 38 -2.11 -10.16 -1.61
N ILE A 39 -1.12 -10.28 -2.50
CA ILE A 39 0.10 -9.48 -2.46
C ILE A 39 -0.02 -8.36 -3.47
N SER A 40 0.21 -7.14 -3.02
CA SER A 40 0.09 -5.93 -3.83
C SER A 40 1.38 -5.12 -3.77
N ARG A 41 1.68 -4.42 -4.87
CA ARG A 41 2.90 -3.62 -5.03
C ARG A 41 2.53 -2.15 -5.19
N LEU A 42 3.17 -1.30 -4.39
CA LEU A 42 3.02 0.14 -4.47
C LEU A 42 4.34 0.79 -4.88
N GLN A 43 4.25 1.89 -5.61
CA GLN A 43 5.41 2.73 -5.89
C GLN A 43 5.59 3.74 -4.72
N PRO A 44 6.74 3.75 -4.03
CA PRO A 44 7.03 4.77 -3.02
C PRO A 44 7.18 6.15 -3.66
N LEU A 45 6.72 7.19 -2.95
CA LEU A 45 6.97 8.58 -3.27
C LEU A 45 7.64 9.24 -2.07
N ASN A 46 8.84 9.77 -2.26
CA ASN A 46 9.53 10.58 -1.27
C ASN A 46 9.68 11.99 -1.85
N TYR A 47 9.03 12.98 -1.22
CA TYR A 47 9.12 14.38 -1.64
C TYR A 47 9.79 15.22 -0.56
N ASP A 48 10.94 15.80 -0.91
CA ASP A 48 11.72 16.74 -0.07
C ASP A 48 12.05 16.22 1.35
N GLY A 49 12.02 14.90 1.59
CA GLY A 49 12.28 14.28 2.89
C GLY A 49 11.26 14.59 4.01
N LYS A 50 10.32 15.51 3.76
CA LYS A 50 9.26 15.92 4.70
C LYS A 50 7.96 15.17 4.48
N TYR A 51 7.74 14.65 3.27
CA TYR A 51 6.52 13.97 2.89
C TYR A 51 6.83 12.56 2.42
N VAL A 52 6.07 11.61 2.96
CA VAL A 52 6.08 10.21 2.54
C VAL A 52 4.76 9.90 1.87
N GLY A 53 4.84 9.20 0.75
CA GLY A 53 3.69 8.80 -0.03
C GLY A 53 3.91 7.44 -0.68
N ALA A 54 2.84 6.90 -1.22
CA ALA A 54 2.87 5.72 -2.07
C ALA A 54 1.75 5.81 -3.10
N ILE A 55 1.98 5.27 -4.29
CA ILE A 55 0.99 5.14 -5.36
C ILE A 55 0.65 3.66 -5.50
N CYS A 56 -0.65 3.34 -5.55
CA CYS A 56 -1.12 2.03 -5.97
C CYS A 56 -1.23 2.03 -7.50
N LEU A 57 -0.49 1.13 -8.15
CA LEU A 57 -0.56 0.92 -9.59
C LEU A 57 -1.33 -0.39 -9.79
N GLU A 58 -2.64 -0.30 -10.01
CA GLU A 58 -3.40 -1.45 -10.50
C GLU A 58 -2.92 -1.78 -11.92
N GLU A 59 -2.26 -2.93 -12.08
CA GLU A 59 -2.13 -3.56 -13.39
C GLU A 59 -3.52 -4.15 -13.71
N LYS A 60 -4.23 -3.53 -14.65
CA LYS A 60 -5.47 -4.06 -15.23
C LYS A 60 -5.20 -5.14 -16.26
#